data_AF-A0A2G2N243-F1
#
_entry.id   AF-A0A2G2N243-F1
#
_cell.length_a   1.000
_cell.length_b   1.000
_cell.length_c   1.000
_cell.angle_alpha   90.00
_cell.angle_beta   90.00
_cell.angle_gamma   90.00
#
_symmetry.space_group_name_H-M   'P 1'
#
loop_
_entity.id
_entity.type
_entity.pdbx_description
1 polymer ?
#
loop_
_entity_poly.entity_id
_entity_poly.type
_entity_poly.pdbx_seq_one_letter_code
_entity_poly.pdbx_strand_id
1 'polypeptide(L)'
;MEDFFIIPNHKIEPAWNPPDKSLELFVLDYCEEVLDIPLYVIADASYTHEGIELDLCNLVDFMAGEDWYINLFRISNYARAS
;
A
#
# COMPACT_ATOMS: atom_id res chain seq x y z
N MET A 1 -2.52 -14.66 -5.76
CA MET A 1 -3.32 -14.27 -4.59
C MET A 1 -3.61 -12.78 -4.69
N GLU A 2 -4.71 -12.34 -4.12
CA GLU A 2 -5.10 -10.93 -4.05
C GLU A 2 -5.28 -10.59 -2.57
N ASP A 3 -4.84 -9.40 -2.16
CA ASP A 3 -4.96 -8.93 -0.79
C ASP A 3 -5.32 -7.44 -0.79
N PHE A 4 -6.04 -7.03 0.24
CA PHE A 4 -6.43 -5.64 0.46
C PHE A 4 -5.87 -5.13 1.78
N PHE A 5 -5.31 -3.93 1.73
CA PHE A 5 -4.69 -3.27 2.88
C PHE A 5 -5.16 -1.83 3.01
N ILE A 6 -5.40 -1.39 4.25
CA ILE A 6 -5.60 0.03 4.55
C ILE A 6 -4.45 0.49 5.43
N ILE A 7 -3.59 1.38 4.95
CA ILE A 7 -2.55 2.04 5.75
C ILE A 7 -3.18 3.26 6.42
N PRO A 8 -3.45 3.23 7.75
CA PRO A 8 -4.18 4.31 8.39
C PRO A 8 -3.40 5.62 8.34
N ASN A 9 -4.12 6.75 8.31
CA ASN A 9 -3.52 8.08 8.25
C ASN A 9 -2.41 8.36 9.28
N HIS A 10 -2.53 7.82 10.49
CA HIS A 10 -1.54 8.01 11.57
C HIS A 10 -0.27 7.15 11.41
N LYS A 11 -0.25 6.23 10.44
CA LYS A 11 0.90 5.37 10.09
C LYS A 11 1.64 5.85 8.85
N ILE A 12 1.05 6.79 8.11
CA ILE A 12 1.67 7.40 6.93
C ILE A 12 2.74 8.38 7.40
N GLU A 13 3.92 8.32 6.76
CA GLU A 13 5.05 9.19 7.04
C GLU A 13 4.62 10.67 6.98
N PRO A 14 4.79 11.47 8.05
CA PRO A 14 4.41 12.89 8.05
C PRO A 14 5.12 13.72 6.98
N ALA A 15 6.27 13.25 6.52
CA ALA A 15 7.04 13.88 5.44
C ALA A 15 6.38 13.69 4.06
N TRP A 16 5.53 12.68 3.89
CA TRP A 16 4.76 12.49 2.66
C TRP A 16 3.56 13.44 2.62
N ASN A 17 3.76 14.56 1.93
CA ASN A 17 2.78 15.63 1.81
C ASN A 17 2.72 16.13 0.35
N PRO A 18 2.18 15.33 -0.57
CA PRO A 18 2.08 15.72 -1.97
C PRO A 18 1.09 16.89 -2.14
N PRO A 19 1.20 17.66 -3.25
CA PRO A 19 0.30 18.77 -3.53
C PRO A 19 -1.18 18.38 -3.60
N ASP A 20 -1.48 17.16 -4.04
CA ASP A 20 -2.84 16.62 -4.13
C ASP A 20 -2.85 15.11 -3.86
N LYS A 21 -3.26 14.71 -2.65
CA LYS A 21 -3.31 13.30 -2.25
C LYS A 21 -4.36 12.48 -3.02
N SER A 22 -5.30 13.11 -3.72
CA SER A 22 -6.31 12.40 -4.50
C SER A 22 -5.78 11.87 -5.83
N LEU A 23 -4.61 12.33 -6.27
CA LEU A 23 -3.96 11.82 -7.48
C LEU A 23 -3.25 10.50 -7.18
N GLU A 24 -3.74 9.43 -7.81
CA GLU A 24 -3.20 8.07 -7.76
C GLU A 24 -1.68 8.04 -7.95
N LEU A 25 -1.14 8.84 -8.87
CA LEU A 25 0.30 8.91 -9.13
C LEU A 25 1.13 9.15 -7.86
N PHE A 26 0.70 10.07 -6.99
CA PHE A 26 1.44 10.34 -5.75
C PHE A 26 1.31 9.23 -4.71
N VAL A 27 0.22 8.46 -4.77
CA VAL A 27 0.01 7.30 -3.91
C VAL A 27 0.89 6.15 -4.39
N LEU A 28 0.96 5.93 -5.71
CA LEU A 28 1.85 4.94 -6.32
C LEU A 28 3.32 5.26 -6.05
N ASP A 29 3.75 6.52 -6.21
CA ASP A 29 5.11 6.96 -5.87
C ASP A 29 5.43 6.66 -4.40
N TYR A 30 4.48 6.86 -3.48
CA TYR A 30 4.66 6.53 -2.07
C TYR A 30 4.81 5.02 -1.84
N CYS A 31 3.96 4.23 -2.48
CA CYS A 31 4.01 2.78 -2.38
C CYS A 31 5.34 2.21 -2.92
N GLU A 32 5.83 2.71 -4.05
CA GLU A 32 7.09 2.25 -4.64
C GLU A 32 8.31 2.77 -3.87
N GLU A 33 8.43 4.09 -3.68
CA GLU A 33 9.66 4.71 -3.20
C GLU A 33 9.81 4.71 -1.68
N VAL A 34 8.71 4.61 -0.93
CA VAL A 34 8.72 4.68 0.54
C VAL A 34 8.42 3.32 1.17
N LEU A 35 7.50 2.55 0.59
CA LEU A 35 7.12 1.25 1.12
C LEU A 35 7.82 0.07 0.42
N ASP A 36 8.61 0.36 -0.62
CA ASP A 36 9.31 -0.64 -1.45
C ASP A 36 8.36 -1.67 -2.10
N ILE A 37 7.09 -1.31 -2.30
CA ILE A 37 6.08 -2.19 -2.88
C ILE A 37 6.24 -2.18 -4.41
N PRO A 38 6.49 -3.34 -5.05
CA PRO A 38 6.65 -3.36 -6.49
C PRO A 38 5.38 -2.95 -7.23
N LEU A 39 5.45 -1.98 -8.15
CA LEU A 39 4.27 -1.48 -8.87
C LEU A 39 3.50 -2.58 -9.62
N TYR A 40 4.18 -3.63 -10.10
CA TYR A 40 3.52 -4.72 -10.83
C TYR A 40 2.61 -5.61 -9.96
N VAL A 41 2.70 -5.51 -8.63
CA VAL A 41 1.77 -6.17 -7.71
C VAL A 41 0.63 -5.26 -7.26
N ILE A 42 0.66 -3.97 -7.59
CA ILE A 42 -0.40 -3.02 -7.23
C ILE A 42 -1.47 -3.03 -8.32
N ALA A 43 -2.69 -3.41 -7.97
CA ALA A 43 -3.84 -3.36 -8.86
C ALA A 43 -4.50 -1.97 -8.84
N ASP A 44 -4.65 -1.39 -7.65
CA ASP A 44 -5.20 -0.06 -7.40
C ASP A 44 -4.60 0.50 -6.11
N ALA A 45 -4.44 1.83 -6.06
CA ALA A 45 -4.02 2.53 -4.85
C ALA A 45 -4.68 3.90 -4.78
N SER A 46 -5.35 4.20 -3.66
CA SER A 46 -6.03 5.47 -3.48
C SER A 46 -5.92 6.00 -2.06
N TYR A 47 -5.95 7.32 -1.92
CA TYR A 47 -5.98 7.98 -0.63
C TYR A 47 -7.41 8.36 -0.25
N THR A 48 -7.91 7.80 0.84
CA THR A 48 -9.25 8.04 1.37
C THR A 48 -9.21 8.66 2.76
N HIS A 49 -10.39 8.86 3.35
CA HIS A 49 -10.51 9.37 4.71
C HIS A 49 -9.96 8.40 5.78
N GLU A 50 -9.87 7.11 5.48
CA GLU A 50 -9.32 6.10 6.40
C GLU A 50 -7.79 6.02 6.29
N GLY A 51 -7.23 6.30 5.11
CA GLY A 51 -5.80 6.25 4.84
C GLY A 51 -5.49 5.92 3.38
N ILE A 52 -4.40 5.21 3.12
CA ILE A 52 -4.14 4.65 1.78
C ILE A 52 -4.80 3.28 1.70
N GLU A 53 -5.73 3.13 0.78
CA GLU A 53 -6.31 1.86 0.38
C GLU A 53 -5.47 1.27 -0.75
N LEU A 54 -5.09 0.00 -0.62
CA LEU A 54 -4.18 -0.67 -1.52
C LEU A 54 -4.72 -2.06 -1.87
N ASP A 55 -5.02 -2.25 -3.14
CA ASP A 55 -5.37 -3.54 -3.72
C ASP A 55 -4.12 -4.16 -4.36
N LEU A 56 -3.71 -5.33 -3.86
CA LEU A 56 -2.60 -6.09 -4.41
C LEU A 56 -3.09 -7.26 -5.24
N CYS A 57 -2.45 -7.49 -6.37
CA CYS A 57 -2.69 -8.61 -7.28
C CYS A 57 -1.40 -9.35 -7.64
N ASN A 58 -1.54 -10.49 -8.33
CA ASN A 58 -0.42 -11.31 -8.79
C ASN A 58 0.55 -11.77 -7.68
N LEU A 59 0.10 -11.78 -6.42
CA LEU A 59 0.91 -12.22 -5.29
C LEU A 59 1.20 -13.72 -5.40
N VAL A 60 2.45 -14.10 -5.16
CA VAL A 60 2.94 -15.49 -5.17
C VAL A 60 3.59 -15.82 -3.84
N ASP A 61 3.61 -17.09 -3.45
CA ASP A 61 3.92 -17.54 -2.09
C ASP A 61 5.25 -17.02 -1.51
N PHE A 62 6.29 -16.85 -2.35
CA PHE A 62 7.58 -16.36 -1.86
C PHE A 62 7.52 -14.90 -1.40
N MET A 63 6.60 -14.09 -1.95
CA MET A 63 6.45 -12.68 -1.61
C MET A 63 5.99 -12.47 -0.17
N ALA A 64 5.33 -13.46 0.45
CA ALA A 64 4.94 -13.39 1.85
C ALA A 64 6.14 -13.29 2.81
N GLY A 65 7.35 -13.65 2.35
CA GLY A 65 8.60 -13.50 3.09
C GLY A 65 9.40 -12.24 2.76
N GLU A 66 8.95 -11.41 1.81
CA GLU A 66 9.63 -10.18 1.44
C GLU A 66 9.43 -9.09 2.49
N ASP A 67 10.46 -8.27 2.70
CA ASP A 67 10.46 -7.24 3.74
C ASP A 67 9.32 -6.22 3.54
N TRP A 68 9.05 -5.82 2.30
CA TRP A 68 7.97 -4.88 1.97
C TRP A 68 6.60 -5.44 2.37
N TYR A 69 6.33 -6.73 2.13
CA TYR A 69 5.05 -7.36 2.43
C TYR A 69 4.87 -7.55 3.94
N ILE A 70 5.93 -7.96 4.64
CA ILE A 70 5.95 -8.07 6.11
C ILE A 70 5.72 -6.70 6.75
N ASN A 71 6.37 -5.65 6.24
CA ASN A 71 6.21 -4.30 6.75
C ASN A 71 4.82 -3.74 6.46
N LEU A 72 4.28 -3.97 5.26
CA LEU A 72 2.91 -3.60 4.91
C LEU A 72 1.91 -4.20 5.89
N PHE A 73 2.05 -5.49 6.22
CA PHE A 73 1.18 -6.17 7.20
C PHE A 73 1.28 -5.57 8.62
N ARG A 74 2.43 -4.99 8.99
CA ARG A 74 2.64 -4.36 10.32
C ARG A 74 2.02 -2.96 10.42
N ILE A 75 1.99 -2.21 9.32
CA ILE A 75 1.55 -0.81 9.32
C ILE A 75 0.09 -0.64 8.89
N SER A 76 -0.52 -1.67 8.30
CA SER A 76 -1.87 -1.62 7.77
C SER A 76 -2.89 -2.35 8.65
N ASN A 77 -4.16 -2.01 8.44
CA ASN A 77 -5.27 -2.88 8.77
C ASN A 77 -5.45 -3.87 7.61
N TYR A 78 -5.21 -5.15 7.86
CA TYR A 78 -5.39 -6.20 6.86
C TYR A 78 -6.84 -6.70 6.86
N ALA A 79 -7.46 -6.71 5.69
CA ALA A 79 -8.68 -7.47 5.43
C ALA A 79 -8.41 -8.41 4.27
N ARG A 80 -8.45 -9.72 4.53
CA ARG A 80 -8.30 -10.71 3.44
C ARG A 80 -9.45 -10.54 2.46
N ALA A 81 -9.14 -10.17 1.22
CA ALA A 81 -10.10 -10.24 0.12
C ALA A 81 -10.49 -11.72 -0.05
N SER A 82 -11.77 -12.03 0.14
CA SER A 82 -12.30 -13.40 0.21
C SER A 82 -12.50 -14.02 -1.15
#